data_AF-A6MK24-F1
#
_entry.id   AF-A6MK24-F1
#
_cell.length_a   1.000
_cell.length_b   1.000
_cell.length_c   1.000
_cell.angle_alpha   90.00
_cell.angle_beta   90.00
_cell.angle_gamma   90.00
#
_symmetry.space_group_name_H-M   'P 1'
#
loop_
_entity.id
_entity.type
_entity.pdbx_description
1 polymer ?
#
loop_
_entity_poly.entity_id
_entity_poly.type
_entity_poly.pdbx_seq_one_letter_code
_entity_poly.pdbx_strand_id
1 'polypeptide(L)' 'AELSPFIVFIAPTDQGSQTEALQQLQKDSEAIRSQYAHYFDLSLVNNGVDETLKKLQEAFDQACTSPQWVPVSWVY' A
#
# COMPACT_ATOMS: atom_id res chain seq x y z
N ALA A 1 0.25 -23.02 -3.33
CA ALA A 1 -0.45 -21.72 -3.34
C ALA A 1 0.55 -20.67 -2.91
N GLU A 2 1.33 -20.13 -3.83
CA GLU A 2 2.10 -18.93 -3.51
C GLU A 2 1.08 -17.79 -3.56
N LEU A 3 0.47 -17.52 -2.40
CA LEU A 3 -0.40 -16.36 -2.23
C LEU A 3 0.45 -15.15 -2.59
N SER A 4 0.19 -14.48 -3.72
CA SER A 4 0.81 -13.18 -3.99
C SER A 4 0.17 -12.20 -3.00
N PRO A 5 0.88 -11.76 -1.95
CA PRO A 5 0.30 -10.82 -1.01
C PRO A 5 0.21 -9.47 -1.71
N PHE A 6 -0.98 -8.85 -1.71
CA PHE A 6 -1.14 -7.49 -2.18
C PHE A 6 -0.60 -6.54 -1.10
N ILE A 7 0.59 -5.98 -1.31
CA ILE A 7 1.25 -5.16 -0.29
C ILE A 7 0.96 -3.69 -0.53
N VAL A 8 0.24 -3.07 0.41
CA VAL A 8 -0.09 -1.64 0.38
C VAL A 8 0.78 -0.89 1.37
N PHE A 9 1.53 0.10 0.86
CA PHE A 9 2.33 1.00 1.68
C PHE A 9 1.58 2.30 1.95
N ILE A 10 1.43 2.66 3.23
CA ILE A 10 0.79 3.91 3.65
C ILE A 10 1.87 4.84 4.22
N ALA A 11 2.21 5.87 3.45
CA ALA A 11 3.12 6.92 3.83
C ALA A 11 2.45 7.92 4.79
N PRO A 12 3.23 8.54 5.70
CA PRO A 12 2.73 9.58 6.61
C PRO A 12 2.17 10.79 5.86
N THR A 13 1.30 11.56 6.52
CA THR A 13 0.71 12.78 5.94
C THR A 13 1.78 13.80 5.55
N ASP A 14 1.59 14.43 4.38
CA ASP A 14 2.34 15.62 3.97
C ASP A 14 1.68 16.92 4.48
N GLN A 15 0.41 16.83 4.89
CA GLN A 15 -0.40 17.95 5.35
C GLN A 15 -0.44 17.97 6.89
N GLY A 16 0.18 18.97 7.52
CA GLY A 16 0.07 19.20 8.97
C GLY A 16 1.35 19.73 9.63
N SER A 17 1.25 20.06 10.93
CA SER A 17 2.36 20.54 11.75
C SER A 17 3.55 19.60 11.67
N GLN A 18 4.64 20.01 10.99
CA GLN A 18 5.86 19.23 10.83
C GLN A 18 6.65 19.14 12.13
N THR A 19 6.15 18.36 13.09
CA THR A 19 6.88 18.00 14.31
C THR A 19 8.13 17.19 13.92
N GLU A 20 9.22 17.30 14.68
CA GLU A 20 10.47 16.53 14.44
C GLU A 20 10.22 15.02 14.26
N ALA A 21 9.30 14.45 15.05
CA ALA A 21 8.89 13.06 14.93
C ALA A 21 8.24 12.72 13.57
N LEU A 22 7.44 13.62 13.00
CA LEU A 22 6.84 13.43 11.67
C LEU A 22 7.87 13.56 10.56
N GLN A 23 8.82 14.50 10.67
CA GLN A 23 9.91 14.63 9.69
C GLN A 23 10.81 13.39 9.69
N GLN A 24 11.10 12.85 10.86
CA GLN A 24 11.86 11.61 10.99
C GLN A 24 11.09 10.43 10.38
N LEU A 25 9.79 10.30 10.70
CA LEU A 25 8.91 9.29 10.09
C LEU A 25 8.81 9.43 8.57
N GLN A 26 8.78 10.65 8.03
CA GLN A 26 8.78 10.88 6.58
C GLN A 26 10.08 10.40 5.95
N LYS A 27 11.24 10.73 6.53
CA LYS A 27 12.54 10.23 6.06
C LYS A 27 12.64 8.71 6.11
N ASP A 28 12.21 8.10 7.22
CA ASP A 28 12.23 6.65 7.37
C ASP A 28 11.25 5.99 6.37
N SER A 29 10.07 6.58 6.20
CA SER A 29 9.07 6.14 5.22
C SER A 29 9.58 6.24 3.78
N GLU A 30 10.28 7.33 3.43
CA GLU A 30 10.85 7.51 2.10
C GLU A 30 12.03 6.56 1.85
N ALA A 31 12.88 6.30 2.86
CA ALA A 31 13.93 5.30 2.77
C ALA A 31 13.36 3.89 2.52
N ILE A 32 12.30 3.52 3.26
CA ILE A 32 11.58 2.25 3.06
C ILE A 32 10.94 2.21 1.67
N ARG A 33 10.26 3.29 1.26
CA ARG A 33 9.63 3.36 -0.07
C ARG A 33 10.68 3.21 -1.16
N SER A 34 11.82 3.86 -1.06
CA SER A 34 12.88 3.79 -2.06
C SER A 34 13.50 2.39 -2.15
N GLN A 35 13.79 1.75 -1.01
CA GLN A 35 14.38 0.41 -0.99
C GLN A 35 13.39 -0.69 -1.38
N TYR A 36 12.14 -0.58 -0.94
CA TYR A 36 11.15 -1.65 -1.06
C TYR A 36 10.01 -1.31 -2.03
N ALA A 37 10.09 -0.22 -2.80
CA ALA A 37 9.09 0.17 -3.80
C ALA A 37 8.66 -0.98 -4.71
N HIS A 38 9.62 -1.83 -5.07
CA HIS A 38 9.40 -2.96 -5.97
C HIS A 38 8.62 -4.13 -5.35
N TYR A 39 8.39 -4.11 -4.03
CA TYR A 39 7.52 -5.05 -3.32
C TYR A 39 6.11 -4.51 -3.10
N PHE A 40 5.88 -3.21 -3.33
CA PHE A 40 4.59 -2.59 -3.07
C PHE A 40 3.78 -2.49 -4.37
N ASP A 41 2.60 -3.11 -4.37
CA ASP A 41 1.63 -2.95 -5.47
C ASP A 41 0.99 -1.56 -5.44
N LEU A 42 0.87 -0.96 -4.24
CA LEU A 42 0.20 0.32 -4.04
C LEU A 42 0.93 1.17 -3.00
N SER A 43 1.20 2.44 -3.31
CA SER A 43 1.67 3.44 -2.36
C SER A 43 0.63 4.54 -2.19
N LEU A 44 0.18 4.76 -0.97
CA LEU A 44 -0.78 5.80 -0.59
C LEU A 44 -0.14 6.76 0.41
N VAL A 45 -0.52 8.02 0.38
CA VAL A 45 -0.14 9.03 1.39
C VAL A 45 -1.36 9.26 2.27
N ASN A 46 -1.17 9.20 3.59
CA ASN A 46 -2.24 9.40 4.57
C ASN A 46 -2.62 10.88 4.70
N ASN A 47 -3.14 11.47 3.61
CA ASN A 47 -3.64 12.85 3.60
C ASN A 47 -5.06 12.99 4.17
N GLY A 48 -5.66 11.87 4.59
CA GLY A 48 -7.00 11.80 5.17
C GLY A 48 -7.49 10.36 5.21
N VAL A 49 -8.10 9.95 6.32
CA VAL A 49 -8.55 8.56 6.52
C VAL A 49 -9.58 8.17 5.45
N ASP A 50 -10.57 9.02 5.17
CA ASP A 50 -11.59 8.76 4.15
C ASP A 50 -11.03 8.62 2.73
N GLU A 51 -10.11 9.49 2.32
CA GLU A 51 -9.48 9.41 0.98
C GLU A 51 -8.58 8.18 0.86
N THR A 52 -7.80 7.90 1.90
CA THR A 52 -6.90 6.73 1.94
C THR A 52 -7.70 5.44 1.93
N LEU A 53 -8.80 5.39 2.68
CA LEU A 53 -9.72 4.25 2.72
C LEU A 53 -10.39 4.03 1.36
N LYS A 54 -10.89 5.09 0.71
CA LYS A 54 -11.46 4.98 -0.65
C LYS A 54 -10.46 4.43 -1.64
N LYS A 55 -9.24 4.98 -1.68
CA LYS A 55 -8.19 4.50 -2.58
C LYS A 55 -7.79 3.05 -2.28
N LEU A 56 -7.79 2.66 -1.01
CA LEU A 56 -7.53 1.29 -0.60
C LEU A 56 -8.66 0.35 -1.04
N GLN A 57 -9.92 0.77 -0.92
CA GLN A 57 -11.08 0.00 -1.40
C GLN A 57 -11.05 -0.15 -2.92
N GLU A 58 -10.76 0.92 -3.68
CA GLU A 58 -10.63 0.86 -5.15
C GLU A 58 -9.46 -0.01 -5.58
N ALA A 59 -8.32 0.07 -4.88
CA ALA A 59 -7.16 -0.78 -5.15
C ALA A 59 -7.43 -2.24 -4.82
N PHE A 60 -8.17 -2.52 -3.74
CA PHE A 60 -8.58 -3.87 -3.38
C PHE A 60 -9.59 -4.45 -4.39
N ASP A 61 -10.55 -3.64 -4.84
CA ASP A 61 -11.49 -4.02 -5.89
C ASP A 61 -10.74 -4.32 -7.20
N GLN A 62 -9.76 -3.50 -7.60
CA GLN A 62 -8.88 -3.78 -8.74
C GLN A 62 -8.04 -5.04 -8.55
N ALA A 63 -7.47 -5.25 -7.36
CA ALA A 63 -6.69 -6.45 -7.05
C ALA A 63 -7.55 -7.72 -7.11
N CYS A 64 -8.83 -7.62 -6.72
CA CYS A 64 -9.81 -8.70 -6.78
C CYS A 64 -10.35 -8.92 -8.21
N THR A 65 -10.46 -7.85 -9.00
CA THR A 65 -10.92 -7.87 -10.40
C THR A 65 -9.82 -8.31 -11.37
N SER A 66 -8.55 -8.17 -10.98
CA SER A 66 -7.42 -8.70 -11.71
C SER A 66 -7.45 -10.24 -11.63
N PRO A 67 -7.59 -10.97 -12.76
CA PRO A 67 -7.75 -12.41 -12.74
C PRO A 67 -6.50 -13.07 -12.15
N GLN A 68 -6.59 -13.54 -10.90
CA GLN A 68 -5.58 -14.41 -10.32
C GLN A 68 -5.66 -15.77 -10.99
N TRP A 69 -4.59 -16.16 -11.69
CA TRP A 69 -4.44 -17.50 -12.26
C TRP A 69 -4.32 -18.52 -11.13
N VAL A 70 -5.46 -19.00 -10.64
CA VAL A 70 -5.51 -20.09 -9.68
C VAL A 70 -5.19 -21.40 -10.41
N PRO A 71 -4.20 -22.20 -9.94
CA PRO A 71 -3.96 -23.51 -10.51
C PRO A 71 -5.17 -24.42 -10.31
N VAL A 72 -5.55 -25.17 -11.35
CA VAL A 72 -6.64 -26.17 -11.34
C VAL A 72 -6.55 -27.19 -10.18
N SER A 73 -5.39 -27.33 -9.54
CA SER A 73 -5.18 -28.20 -8.38
C SER A 73 -5.91 -27.75 -7.09
N TRP A 74 -6.63 -26.62 -7.06
CA TRP A 74 -7.45 -26.21 -5.88
C TRP A 74 -8.93 -26.60 -6.00
N VAL A 75 -9.33 -27.19 -7.13
CA VAL A 75 -10.72 -27.62 -7.37
C VAL A 75 -10.95 -29.09 -6.98
N TYR A 76 -9.95 -29.77 -6.39
CA TYR A 76 -10.11 -31.16 -5.95
C TYR A 76 -9.49 -31.41 -4.57
#